data_AF-A0A820HIS4-F1
#
_entry.id   AF-A0A820HIS4-F1
#
_cell.length_a   1.000
_cell.length_b   1.000
_cell.length_c   1.000
_cell.angle_alpha   90.00
_cell.angle_beta   90.00
_cell.angle_gamma   90.00
#
_symmetry.space_group_name_H-M   'P 1'
#
loop_
_entity.id
_entity.type
_entity.pdbx_description
1 polymer ?
#
loop_
_entity_poly.entity_id
_entity_poly.type
_entity_poly.pdbx_seq_one_letter_code
_entity_poly.pdbx_strand_id
1 'polypeptide(L)'
;MVGMFVSTLPHRIQVDSDWSFEDLIEHVREKCLSILEHSHYPLQYILTDSHLKQSNVPFLEIALNFITLSEKSQWSLDTAMLQQLPMQESYGAAKFDFKLTCLYNPTSDDSKLSFCLTCSRDLFDETTAIIVAQRLKHLVDQLFSSKSISNEINPNLTSISKLSLILPVEAQEIKDTVFCRQQNIVNEGKFT
;
A
#
# COMPACT_ATOMS: atom_id res chain seq x y z
N MET A 1 25.46 17.94 -5.89
CA MET A 1 25.47 17.87 -4.41
C MET A 1 25.07 16.45 -4.02
N VAL A 2 25.87 15.76 -3.21
CA VAL A 2 25.56 14.40 -2.72
C VAL A 2 25.21 14.53 -1.23
N GLY A 3 24.03 14.05 -0.82
CA GLY A 3 23.51 14.17 0.54
C GLY A 3 22.15 13.50 0.70
N MET A 4 21.64 13.45 1.94
CA MET A 4 20.34 12.84 2.26
C MET A 4 19.23 13.89 2.12
N PHE A 5 18.47 13.83 1.02
CA PHE A 5 17.37 14.76 0.72
C PHE A 5 15.99 14.08 0.63
N VAL A 6 15.91 12.82 1.05
CA VAL A 6 14.64 12.08 1.07
C VAL A 6 13.86 12.49 2.30
N SER A 7 12.66 13.06 2.11
CA SER A 7 11.71 13.38 3.17
C SER A 7 10.64 12.29 3.26
N THR A 8 10.35 11.81 4.46
CA THR A 8 9.22 10.91 4.73
C THR A 8 8.12 11.73 5.39
N LEU A 9 6.93 11.72 4.79
CA LEU A 9 5.80 12.50 5.27
C LEU A 9 4.77 11.58 5.92
N PRO A 10 4.44 11.76 7.20
CA PRO A 10 3.41 10.97 7.84
C PRO A 10 2.05 11.38 7.26
N HIS A 11 1.28 10.41 6.81
CA HIS A 11 -0.03 10.65 6.21
C HIS A 11 -1.11 9.86 6.95
N ARG A 12 -2.13 10.58 7.44
CA ARG A 12 -3.29 9.97 8.10
C ARG A 12 -4.48 10.06 7.15
N ILE A 13 -4.83 8.94 6.54
CA ILE A 13 -6.02 8.82 5.69
C ILE A 13 -7.19 8.34 6.57
N GLN A 14 -8.29 9.07 6.55
CA GLN A 14 -9.57 8.58 7.06
C GLN A 14 -10.38 8.08 5.87
N VAL A 15 -10.94 6.88 6.02
CA VAL A 15 -11.75 6.24 4.96
C VAL A 15 -13.15 6.08 5.52
N ASP A 16 -14.14 6.61 4.81
CA ASP A 16 -15.55 6.30 5.05
C ASP A 16 -15.94 5.09 4.18
N SER A 17 -16.66 4.14 4.77
CA SER A 17 -17.10 2.94 4.06
C SER A 17 -18.11 3.25 2.96
N ASP A 18 -18.87 4.34 3.09
CA ASP A 18 -19.95 4.69 2.18
C ASP A 18 -19.45 5.44 0.94
N TRP A 19 -18.23 5.99 0.97
CA TRP A 19 -17.62 6.69 -0.15
C TRP A 19 -17.46 5.79 -1.37
N SER A 20 -17.65 6.38 -2.55
CA SER A 20 -17.21 5.76 -3.78
C SER A 20 -15.69 5.77 -3.89
N PHE A 21 -15.15 4.98 -4.82
CA PHE A 21 -13.71 5.03 -5.10
C PHE A 21 -13.24 6.40 -5.61
N GLU A 22 -14.09 7.13 -6.34
CA GLU A 22 -13.77 8.47 -6.84
C GLU A 22 -13.69 9.48 -5.68
N ASP A 23 -14.66 9.45 -4.76
CA ASP A 23 -14.67 10.29 -3.57
C ASP A 23 -13.42 10.05 -2.70
N LEU A 24 -13.02 8.79 -2.56
CA LEU A 24 -11.79 8.45 -1.82
C LEU A 24 -10.54 9.00 -2.50
N ILE A 25 -10.41 8.85 -3.82
CA ILE A 25 -9.26 9.39 -4.56
C ILE A 25 -9.22 10.91 -4.41
N GLU A 26 -10.36 11.58 -4.54
CA GLU A 26 -10.43 13.02 -4.39
C GLU A 26 -10.02 13.46 -2.98
N HIS A 27 -10.55 12.80 -1.95
CA HIS A 27 -10.18 13.06 -0.57
C HIS A 27 -8.67 12.85 -0.31
N VAL A 28 -8.12 11.72 -0.78
CA VAL A 28 -6.69 11.42 -0.63
C VAL A 28 -5.84 12.43 -1.39
N ARG A 29 -6.24 12.82 -2.61
CA ARG A 29 -5.54 13.83 -3.41
C ARG A 29 -5.46 15.16 -2.67
N GLU A 30 -6.58 15.66 -2.16
CA GLU A 30 -6.62 16.93 -1.41
C GLU A 30 -5.72 16.88 -0.16
N LYS A 31 -5.80 15.80 0.62
CA LYS A 31 -4.96 15.61 1.80
C LYS A 31 -3.49 15.52 1.44
N CYS A 32 -3.13 14.76 0.40
CA CYS A 32 -1.75 14.65 -0.07
C CYS A 32 -1.19 16.01 -0.48
N LEU A 33 -1.94 16.80 -1.27
CA LEU A 33 -1.52 18.14 -1.69
C LEU A 33 -1.27 19.07 -0.51
N SER A 34 -2.17 19.08 0.48
CA SER A 34 -2.01 19.91 1.68
C SER A 34 -0.75 19.59 2.51
N ILE A 35 -0.33 18.32 2.50
CA ILE A 35 0.86 17.88 3.25
C ILE A 35 2.15 18.12 2.45
N LEU A 36 2.09 18.05 1.13
CA LEU A 36 3.24 18.35 0.27
C LEU A 36 3.73 19.80 0.42
N GLU A 37 2.83 20.74 0.72
CA GLU A 37 3.19 22.13 1.06
C GLU A 37 4.12 22.22 2.29
N HIS A 38 4.08 21.22 3.17
CA HIS A 38 4.87 21.14 4.40
C HIS A 38 6.05 20.16 4.29
N SER A 39 6.36 19.69 3.08
CA SER A 39 7.30 18.59 2.84
C SER A 39 8.74 18.83 3.30
N HIS A 40 9.11 20.10 3.51
CA HIS A 40 10.42 20.52 3.99
C HIS A 40 10.64 20.30 5.48
N TYR A 41 9.59 20.02 6.25
CA TYR A 41 9.72 19.78 7.69
C TYR A 41 10.10 18.31 7.97
N PRO A 42 11.30 18.02 8.50
CA PRO A 42 11.76 16.65 8.67
C PRO A 42 10.91 15.86 9.67
N LEU A 43 10.64 14.58 9.36
CA LEU A 43 9.88 13.66 10.20
C LEU A 43 10.33 13.63 11.66
N GLN A 44 11.64 13.65 11.92
CA GLN A 44 12.19 13.61 13.29
C GLN A 44 11.68 14.76 14.17
N TYR A 45 11.45 15.93 13.58
CA TYR A 45 10.93 17.09 14.31
C TYR A 45 9.43 16.98 14.50
N ILE A 46 8.68 16.51 13.51
CA ILE A 46 7.24 16.18 13.65
C ILE A 46 7.01 15.23 14.84
N LEU A 47 7.84 14.20 14.96
CA LEU A 47 7.75 13.25 16.06
C LEU A 47 8.06 13.89 17.43
N THR A 48 9.02 14.80 17.48
CA THR A 48 9.38 15.50 18.72
C THR A 48 8.28 16.47 19.15
N ASP A 49 7.74 17.24 18.21
CA ASP A 49 6.76 18.30 18.49
C ASP A 49 5.35 17.76 18.75
N SER A 50 5.02 16.59 18.22
CA SER A 50 3.72 15.95 18.43
C SER A 50 3.48 15.43 19.85
N HIS A 51 4.47 15.52 20.75
CA HIS A 51 4.44 14.97 22.11
C HIS A 51 4.06 13.48 22.20
N LEU A 52 4.08 12.77 21.08
CA LEU A 52 3.90 11.34 21.03
C LEU A 52 5.12 10.70 21.71
N LYS A 53 4.88 9.88 22.74
CA LYS A 53 5.97 9.07 23.32
C LYS A 53 6.60 8.28 22.18
N GLN A 54 7.94 8.26 22.08
CA GLN A 54 8.66 7.52 21.02
C GLN A 54 8.27 6.03 20.97
N SER A 55 7.80 5.44 22.07
CA SER A 55 7.28 4.07 22.15
C SER A 55 5.86 3.89 21.56
N ASN A 56 5.15 4.98 21.31
CA ASN A 56 3.75 5.03 20.90
C ASN A 56 3.61 5.82 19.60
N VAL A 57 4.56 5.74 18.68
CA VAL A 57 4.43 6.32 17.34
C VAL A 57 3.83 5.23 16.44
N PRO A 58 2.50 5.09 16.32
CA PRO A 58 1.84 4.04 15.54
C PRO A 58 1.75 4.46 14.06
N PHE A 59 2.52 5.48 13.65
CA PHE A 59 2.29 6.20 12.40
C PHE A 59 3.09 5.67 11.21
N LEU A 60 4.01 4.73 11.43
CA LEU A 60 4.96 4.26 10.41
C LEU A 60 4.97 2.72 10.33
N GLU A 61 3.80 2.10 10.46
CA GLU A 61 3.63 0.67 10.19
C GLU A 61 3.70 0.41 8.67
N ILE A 62 3.16 1.33 7.87
CA ILE A 62 3.05 1.18 6.42
C ILE A 62 3.70 2.37 5.70
N ALA A 63 4.60 2.08 4.76
CA ALA A 63 5.18 3.08 3.85
C ALA A 63 4.71 2.86 2.40
N LEU A 64 4.45 3.95 1.69
CA LEU A 64 4.18 3.96 0.25
C LEU A 64 5.28 4.76 -0.46
N ASN A 65 5.93 4.13 -1.43
CA ASN A 65 6.87 4.77 -2.33
C ASN A 65 6.32 4.72 -3.75
N PHE A 66 6.27 5.87 -4.41
CA PHE A 66 6.00 5.93 -5.85
C PHE A 66 7.25 6.43 -6.56
N ILE A 67 7.82 5.60 -7.43
CA ILE A 67 9.05 5.90 -8.14
C ILE A 67 8.75 5.87 -9.64
N THR A 68 8.90 7.03 -10.27
CA THR A 68 8.94 7.12 -11.72
C THR A 68 10.37 6.85 -12.18
N LEU A 69 10.55 5.76 -12.92
CA LEU A 69 11.80 5.45 -13.57
C LEU A 69 12.00 6.44 -14.71
N SER A 70 13.08 7.21 -14.67
CA SER A 70 13.46 8.03 -15.82
C SER A 70 13.94 7.12 -16.96
N GLU A 71 13.91 7.65 -18.18
CA GLU A 71 14.55 7.04 -19.35
C GLU A 71 15.91 6.45 -18.95
N LYS A 72 16.26 5.30 -19.54
CA LYS A 72 17.64 4.80 -19.55
C LYS A 72 18.49 5.89 -20.18
N SER A 73 18.95 6.84 -19.38
CA SER A 73 20.00 7.76 -19.78
C SER A 73 21.18 6.85 -20.09
N GLN A 74 21.48 6.66 -21.38
CA GLN A 74 22.78 6.16 -21.80
C GLN A 74 23.79 7.06 -21.13
N TRP A 75 24.35 6.59 -20.02
CA TRP A 75 25.43 7.31 -19.37
C TRP A 75 26.62 7.15 -20.30
N SER A 76 26.90 8.18 -21.08
CA SER A 76 28.14 8.29 -21.81
C SER A 76 29.17 8.96 -20.91
N LEU A 77 30.31 8.32 -20.75
CA LEU A 77 31.52 8.97 -20.26
C LEU A 77 32.47 9.05 -21.45
N ASP A 78 32.65 10.26 -21.98
CA ASP A 78 33.39 10.54 -23.21
C ASP A 78 32.92 9.69 -24.40
N THR A 79 33.68 8.64 -24.76
CA THR A 79 33.42 7.73 -25.89
C THR A 79 32.91 6.36 -25.46
N ALA A 80 32.84 6.08 -24.15
CA ALA A 80 32.40 4.79 -23.63
C ALA A 80 30.89 4.81 -23.37
N MET A 81 30.19 3.86 -23.97
CA MET A 81 28.80 3.55 -23.64
C MET A 81 28.77 2.74 -22.35
N LEU A 82 28.19 3.29 -21.28
CA LEU A 82 27.95 2.54 -20.06
C LEU A 82 26.63 1.80 -20.18
N GLN A 83 26.70 0.47 -20.03
CA GLN A 83 25.52 -0.36 -19.96
C GLN A 83 25.02 -0.38 -18.52
N GLN A 84 23.79 0.07 -18.30
CA GLN A 84 23.15 -0.03 -16.99
C GLN A 84 22.91 -1.50 -16.65
N LEU A 85 23.61 -1.99 -15.63
CA LEU A 85 23.29 -3.29 -15.04
C LEU A 85 21.97 -3.17 -14.27
N PRO A 86 21.10 -4.18 -14.33
CA PRO A 86 19.90 -4.20 -13.49
C PRO A 86 20.33 -4.08 -12.03
N MET A 87 19.77 -3.10 -11.34
CA MET A 87 20.04 -2.90 -9.92
C MET A 87 19.59 -4.16 -9.19
N GLN A 88 20.52 -4.90 -8.58
CA GLN A 88 20.14 -5.95 -7.64
C GLN A 88 19.41 -5.24 -6.50
N GLU A 89 18.14 -5.57 -6.30
CA GLU A 89 17.38 -5.08 -5.16
C GLU A 89 18.08 -5.57 -3.89
N SER A 90 18.88 -4.69 -3.29
CA SER A 90 19.39 -4.92 -1.96
C SER A 90 18.21 -4.70 -1.02
N TYR A 91 17.59 -5.80 -0.58
CA TYR A 91 16.60 -5.78 0.49
C TYR A 91 17.31 -5.33 1.77
N GLY A 92 17.46 -4.02 1.95
CA GLY A 92 17.96 -3.45 3.20
C GLY A 92 17.03 -3.80 4.36
N ALA A 93 17.52 -3.64 5.58
CA ALA A 93 16.72 -3.87 6.79
C ALA A 93 15.36 -3.16 6.70
N ALA A 94 14.28 -3.90 6.98
CA ALA A 94 12.93 -3.37 6.94
C ALA A 94 12.79 -2.31 8.04
N LYS A 95 12.58 -1.05 7.63
CA LYS A 95 12.34 0.09 8.54
C LYS A 95 10.86 0.28 8.87
N PHE A 96 10.00 -0.51 8.24
CA PHE A 96 8.54 -0.47 8.29
C PHE A 96 8.03 -1.91 8.34
N ASP A 97 6.88 -2.12 8.97
CA ASP A 97 6.21 -3.42 9.03
C ASP A 97 5.85 -3.90 7.61
N PHE A 98 5.27 -2.98 6.82
CA PHE A 98 5.07 -3.13 5.39
C PHE A 98 5.52 -1.89 4.62
N LYS A 99 6.09 -2.09 3.43
CA LYS A 99 6.42 -1.02 2.48
C LYS A 99 5.97 -1.45 1.09
N LEU A 100 5.06 -0.69 0.51
CA LEU A 100 4.64 -0.84 -0.88
C LEU A 100 5.44 0.13 -1.75
N THR A 101 6.17 -0.39 -2.74
CA THR A 101 6.88 0.41 -3.74
C THR A 101 6.22 0.22 -5.10
N CYS A 102 5.68 1.30 -5.64
CA CYS A 102 5.13 1.38 -6.98
C CYS A 102 6.21 1.91 -7.93
N LEU A 103 6.51 1.14 -8.96
CA LEU A 103 7.48 1.49 -10.00
C LEU A 103 6.71 1.77 -11.29
N TYR A 104 6.79 3.00 -11.79
CA TYR A 104 6.19 3.39 -13.06
C TYR A 104 7.27 3.72 -14.07
N ASN A 105 7.22 3.11 -15.25
CA ASN A 105 8.12 3.41 -16.36
C ASN A 105 7.35 4.06 -17.52
N PRO A 106 7.46 5.38 -17.71
CA PRO A 106 6.73 6.10 -18.76
C PRO A 106 7.25 5.79 -20.17
N THR A 107 8.44 5.21 -20.31
CA THR A 107 9.09 4.98 -21.61
C THR A 107 9.09 3.51 -22.05
N SER A 108 8.55 2.62 -21.21
CA SER A 108 8.25 1.27 -21.68
C SER A 108 6.96 1.29 -22.50
N ASP A 109 6.96 0.68 -23.68
CA ASP A 109 5.78 0.57 -24.55
C ASP A 109 4.53 0.04 -23.82
N ASP A 110 4.74 -0.74 -22.77
CA ASP A 110 3.66 -1.36 -22.00
C ASP A 110 3.00 -0.46 -20.94
N SER A 111 3.53 0.74 -20.65
CA SER A 111 3.04 1.64 -19.58
C SER A 111 2.73 0.93 -18.24
N LYS A 112 3.51 -0.12 -17.93
CA LYS A 112 3.22 -1.01 -16.80
C LYS A 112 3.56 -0.33 -15.47
N LEU A 113 2.64 -0.47 -14.52
CA LEU A 113 2.85 -0.16 -13.12
C LEU A 113 3.20 -1.46 -12.38
N SER A 114 4.40 -1.52 -11.81
CA SER A 114 4.86 -2.66 -11.02
C SER A 114 4.77 -2.34 -9.54
N PHE A 115 4.40 -3.34 -8.73
CA PHE A 115 4.28 -3.21 -7.29
C PHE A 115 5.23 -4.18 -6.60
N CYS A 116 6.00 -3.69 -5.62
CA CYS A 116 6.86 -4.49 -4.77
C CYS A 116 6.45 -4.29 -3.31
N LEU A 117 6.03 -5.37 -2.64
CA LEU A 117 5.69 -5.36 -1.22
C LEU A 117 6.88 -5.92 -0.42
N THR A 118 7.47 -5.08 0.43
CA THR A 118 8.49 -5.48 1.40
C THR A 118 7.86 -5.54 2.78
N CYS A 119 8.23 -6.54 3.59
CA CYS A 119 7.79 -6.64 4.98
C CYS A 119 8.97 -6.93 5.92
N SER A 120 8.76 -6.69 7.22
CA SER A 120 9.73 -7.07 8.25
C SER A 120 9.65 -8.57 8.54
N ARG A 121 10.76 -9.28 8.33
CA ARG A 121 10.87 -10.72 8.66
C ARG A 121 10.86 -10.99 10.16
N ASP A 122 11.12 -9.99 10.99
CA ASP A 122 11.05 -10.12 12.44
C ASP A 122 9.60 -10.17 12.94
N LEU A 123 8.65 -9.71 12.12
CA LEU A 123 7.23 -9.60 12.47
C LEU A 123 6.32 -10.51 11.63
N PHE A 124 6.66 -10.73 10.37
CA PHE A 124 5.82 -11.48 9.42
C PHE A 124 6.60 -12.59 8.73
N ASP A 125 5.94 -13.72 8.55
CA ASP A 125 6.44 -14.81 7.72
C ASP A 125 6.11 -14.58 6.23
N GLU A 126 6.73 -15.40 5.38
CA GLU A 126 6.55 -15.34 3.93
C GLU A 126 5.09 -15.59 3.53
N THR A 127 4.41 -16.53 4.20
CA THR A 127 3.01 -16.86 3.94
C THR A 127 2.10 -15.65 4.15
N THR A 128 2.28 -14.91 5.25
CA THR A 128 1.52 -13.70 5.55
C THR A 128 1.77 -12.62 4.50
N ALA A 129 3.03 -12.41 4.12
CA ALA A 129 3.38 -11.42 3.09
C ALA A 129 2.72 -11.75 1.73
N ILE A 130 2.70 -13.03 1.35
CA ILE A 130 2.04 -13.50 0.12
C ILE A 130 0.53 -13.25 0.19
N ILE A 131 -0.13 -13.59 1.30
CA ILE A 131 -1.58 -13.38 1.47
C ILE A 131 -1.91 -11.89 1.37
N VAL A 132 -1.16 -11.02 2.04
CA VAL A 132 -1.36 -9.56 1.97
C VAL A 132 -1.20 -9.06 0.53
N ALA A 133 -0.16 -9.50 -0.18
CA ALA A 133 0.06 -9.14 -1.57
C ALA A 133 -1.08 -9.63 -2.50
N GLN A 134 -1.57 -10.85 -2.28
CA GLN A 134 -2.70 -11.41 -3.03
C GLN A 134 -3.99 -10.64 -2.78
N ARG A 135 -4.28 -10.27 -1.53
CA ARG A 135 -5.45 -9.47 -1.16
C ARG A 135 -5.39 -8.07 -1.78
N LEU A 136 -4.22 -7.43 -1.74
CA LEU A 136 -4.00 -6.13 -2.39
C LEU A 136 -4.24 -6.23 -3.91
N LYS A 137 -3.67 -7.26 -4.56
CA LYS A 137 -3.91 -7.52 -5.98
C LYS A 137 -5.40 -7.75 -6.26
N HIS A 138 -6.08 -8.54 -5.42
CA HIS A 138 -7.51 -8.81 -5.59
C HIS A 138 -8.37 -7.54 -5.50
N LEU A 139 -8.01 -6.61 -4.62
CA LEU A 139 -8.68 -5.31 -4.50
C LEU A 139 -8.45 -4.46 -5.77
N VAL A 140 -7.21 -4.36 -6.23
CA VAL A 140 -6.86 -3.64 -7.48
C VAL A 140 -7.58 -4.27 -8.68
N ASP A 141 -7.60 -5.59 -8.79
CA ASP A 141 -8.30 -6.30 -9.86
C ASP A 141 -9.81 -6.01 -9.81
N GLN A 142 -10.44 -5.93 -8.64
CA GLN A 142 -11.86 -5.55 -8.52
C GLN A 142 -12.13 -4.13 -9.00
N LEU A 143 -11.21 -3.19 -8.76
CA LEU A 143 -11.34 -1.80 -9.18
C LEU A 143 -11.17 -1.60 -10.69
N PHE A 144 -10.25 -2.34 -11.31
CA PHE A 144 -9.84 -2.13 -12.71
C PHE A 144 -10.29 -3.22 -13.69
N SER A 145 -10.86 -4.34 -13.24
CA SER A 145 -11.41 -5.37 -14.14
C SER A 145 -12.66 -4.85 -14.85
N SER A 146 -12.52 -4.63 -16.15
CA SER A 146 -13.47 -4.01 -17.09
C SER A 146 -14.77 -4.78 -17.36
N LYS A 147 -15.37 -5.47 -16.37
CA LYS A 147 -16.68 -6.14 -16.52
C LYS A 147 -17.87 -5.31 -16.02
N SER A 148 -17.61 -4.10 -15.49
CA SER A 148 -18.66 -3.13 -15.12
C SER A 148 -18.88 -2.03 -16.16
N ILE A 149 -18.07 -1.98 -17.24
CA ILE A 149 -18.15 -0.91 -18.25
C ILE A 149 -19.34 -1.10 -19.21
N SER A 150 -20.01 -2.27 -19.23
CA SER A 150 -21.09 -2.57 -20.19
C SER A 150 -22.49 -2.78 -19.60
N ASN A 151 -22.70 -2.67 -18.29
CA ASN A 151 -24.03 -2.73 -17.67
C ASN A 151 -24.10 -1.76 -16.48
N GLU A 152 -24.66 -0.56 -16.70
CA GLU A 152 -25.22 0.40 -15.71
C GLU A 152 -24.54 0.59 -14.33
N ILE A 153 -23.30 0.14 -14.12
CA ILE A 153 -22.54 0.29 -12.88
C ILE A 153 -21.24 0.94 -13.26
N ASN A 154 -21.31 2.27 -13.36
CA ASN A 154 -20.13 3.10 -13.47
C ASN A 154 -19.17 2.73 -12.32
N PRO A 155 -17.88 2.41 -12.55
CA PRO A 155 -16.92 2.15 -11.47
C PRO A 155 -16.88 3.30 -10.45
N ASN A 156 -17.27 4.50 -10.87
CA ASN A 156 -17.42 5.72 -10.06
C ASN A 156 -18.52 5.66 -8.98
N LEU A 157 -19.40 4.66 -8.96
CA LEU A 157 -20.52 4.58 -7.98
C LEU A 157 -20.43 3.38 -7.04
N THR A 158 -19.35 2.59 -7.12
CA THR A 158 -19.18 1.45 -6.23
C THR A 158 -18.62 1.96 -4.91
N SER A 159 -19.45 1.94 -3.87
CA SER A 159 -19.03 2.20 -2.50
C SER A 159 -17.92 1.22 -2.08
N ILE A 160 -16.89 1.70 -1.40
CA ILE A 160 -15.73 0.93 -0.95
C ILE A 160 -16.14 -0.28 -0.09
N SER A 161 -17.24 -0.15 0.66
CA SER A 161 -17.84 -1.23 1.45
C SER A 161 -18.15 -2.50 0.66
N LYS A 162 -18.33 -2.40 -0.67
CA LYS A 162 -18.65 -3.54 -1.55
C LYS A 162 -17.41 -4.30 -2.03
N LEU A 163 -16.21 -3.78 -1.82
CA LEU A 163 -14.98 -4.44 -2.22
C LEU A 163 -14.64 -5.55 -1.21
N SER A 164 -14.34 -6.74 -1.72
CA SER A 164 -13.92 -7.86 -0.87
C SER A 164 -12.40 -7.83 -0.68
N LEU A 165 -11.97 -7.74 0.57
CA LEU A 165 -10.58 -7.97 0.95
C LEU A 165 -10.26 -9.47 1.13
N ILE A 166 -11.30 -10.29 1.31
CA ILE A 166 -11.18 -11.74 1.48
C ILE A 166 -11.00 -12.36 0.10
N LEU A 167 -9.99 -13.22 -0.04
CA LEU A 167 -9.75 -13.94 -1.29
C LEU A 167 -10.88 -14.95 -1.55
N PRO A 168 -11.22 -15.25 -2.82
CA PRO A 168 -12.25 -16.24 -3.12
C PRO A 168 -11.99 -17.62 -2.50
N VAL A 169 -10.71 -18.02 -2.39
CA VAL A 169 -10.30 -19.28 -1.75
C VAL A 169 -10.55 -19.25 -0.24
N GLU A 170 -10.21 -18.16 0.44
CA GLU A 170 -10.47 -17.97 1.88
C GLU A 170 -11.98 -17.95 2.15
N ALA A 171 -12.77 -17.33 1.26
CA ALA A 171 -14.23 -17.32 1.38
C ALA A 171 -14.86 -18.71 1.20
N GLN A 172 -14.23 -19.61 0.43
CA GLN A 172 -14.65 -21.01 0.32
C GLN A 172 -14.28 -21.78 1.58
N GLU A 173 -13.05 -21.64 2.09
CA GLU A 173 -12.62 -22.25 3.35
C GLU A 173 -13.50 -21.83 4.55
N ILE A 174 -13.88 -20.55 4.62
CA ILE A 174 -14.79 -20.03 5.66
C ILE A 174 -16.19 -20.67 5.55
N LYS A 175 -16.64 -21.02 4.35
CA LYS A 175 -17.94 -21.69 4.14
C LYS A 175 -17.87 -23.18 4.45
N ASP A 176 -16.75 -23.81 4.13
CA ASP A 176 -16.52 -25.24 4.35
C ASP A 176 -16.15 -25.55 5.81
N THR A 177 -15.63 -24.55 6.54
CA THR A 177 -15.46 -24.62 7.99
C THR A 177 -16.83 -24.55 8.65
N VAL A 178 -17.34 -25.71 9.06
CA VAL A 178 -18.48 -25.78 9.95
C VAL A 178 -18.08 -25.12 11.27
N PHE A 179 -18.60 -23.92 11.55
CA PHE A 179 -18.56 -23.33 12.89
C PHE A 179 -19.42 -24.20 13.82
N CYS A 180 -18.88 -25.35 14.23
CA CYS A 180 -19.49 -26.19 15.25
C CYS A 180 -19.40 -25.42 16.57
N ARG A 181 -20.51 -24.77 16.96
CA ARG A 181 -20.71 -24.41 18.36
C ARG A 181 -20.59 -25.70 19.16
N GLN A 182 -19.58 -25.79 20.04
CA GLN A 182 -19.50 -26.90 20.98
C GLN A 182 -20.79 -26.90 21.80
N GLN A 183 -21.62 -27.94 21.63
CA GLN A 183 -22.97 -28.02 22.22
C GLN A 183 -22.95 -27.97 23.75
N ASN A 184 -21.79 -28.19 24.38
CA ASN A 184 -21.61 -28.22 25.83
C ASN A 184 -21.07 -26.93 26.46
N ILE A 185 -20.94 -25.83 25.70
CA ILE A 185 -20.53 -24.54 26.28
C ILE A 185 -21.77 -23.64 26.48
N VAL A 186 -22.20 -23.56 27.74
CA VAL A 186 -23.14 -22.54 28.22
C VAL A 186 -22.34 -21.26 28.47
N ASN A 187 -22.59 -20.21 27.69
CA ASN A 187 -22.00 -18.90 27.98
C ASN A 187 -22.64 -18.33 29.24
N GLU A 188 -21.94 -18.38 30.38
CA GLU A 188 -22.23 -17.54 31.55
C GLU A 188 -21.76 -16.09 31.35
N GLY A 189 -21.78 -15.60 30.11
CA GLY A 189 -21.47 -14.22 29.78
C GLY A 189 -22.61 -13.31 30.22
N LYS A 190 -22.60 -12.87 31.49
CA LYS A 190 -23.30 -11.64 31.87
C LYS A 190 -22.65 -10.49 31.12
N PHE A 191 -23.36 -9.92 30.16
CA PHE A 191 -23.07 -8.57 29.72
C PHE A 191 -23.44 -7.63 30.88
N THR A 192 -22.43 -7.15 31.60
CA THR A 192 -22.54 -5.96 32.47
C THR A 192 -22.14 -4.73 31.68
#